data_AF-A0A9J9BC06-F1
#
_entry.id   AF-A0A9J9BC06-F1
#
_cell.length_a   1.000
_cell.length_b   1.000
_cell.length_c   1.000
_cell.angle_alpha   90.00
_cell.angle_beta   90.00
_cell.angle_gamma   90.00
#
_symmetry.space_group_name_H-M   'P 1'
#
loop_
_entity.id
_entity.type
_entity.pdbx_description
1 polymer ?
#
loop_
_entity_poly.entity_id
_entity_poly.type
_entity_poly.pdbx_seq_one_letter_code
_entity_poly.pdbx_strand_id
1 'polypeptide(L)'
;MSFSGTNFPQPDVNFNYSFYRGLAVQQLEIFHIESPCIGVCQAGPRGYCLGCYRSREERLHWINLDDQVKSKIVKACALRKKRAFARKRSQDAPPPHPPIQGDLLD
;
A
#
# COMPACT_ATOMS: atom_id res chain seq x y z
N MET A 1 38.16 24.36 -37.30
CA MET A 1 36.90 23.60 -37.45
C MET A 1 35.83 24.35 -36.68
N SER A 2 35.10 25.20 -37.38
CA SER A 2 34.07 26.06 -36.80
C SER A 2 32.77 25.28 -36.71
N PHE A 3 32.37 24.84 -35.52
CA PHE A 3 31.06 24.26 -35.29
C PHE A 3 30.07 25.42 -35.04
N SER A 4 29.47 25.88 -36.13
CA SER A 4 28.26 26.70 -36.10
C SER A 4 27.15 25.89 -35.43
N GLY A 5 26.97 26.11 -34.13
CA GLY A 5 25.87 25.53 -33.36
C GLY A 5 24.55 26.03 -33.91
N THR A 6 23.80 25.12 -34.52
CA THR A 6 22.47 25.34 -35.04
C THR A 6 21.52 25.74 -33.92
N ASN A 7 20.92 26.92 -34.09
CA ASN A 7 19.83 27.48 -33.29
C ASN A 7 18.67 26.46 -33.24
N PHE A 8 18.41 25.89 -32.06
CA PHE A 8 17.31 24.95 -31.85
C PHE A 8 16.05 25.75 -31.52
N PRO A 9 15.03 25.82 -32.41
CA PRO A 9 13.83 26.59 -32.13
C PRO A 9 13.07 25.96 -30.96
N GLN A 10 12.89 26.73 -29.89
CA GLN A 10 11.98 26.38 -28.79
C GLN A 10 10.55 26.39 -29.34
N PRO A 11 9.71 25.36 -29.13
CA PRO A 11 8.31 25.45 -29.50
C PRO A 11 7.59 26.40 -28.55
N ASP A 12 7.14 27.51 -29.12
CA ASP A 12 6.41 28.56 -28.45
C ASP A 12 5.12 28.02 -27.81
N VAL A 13 5.00 28.24 -26.51
CA VAL A 13 3.85 27.93 -25.66
C VAL A 13 2.65 28.81 -26.02
N ASN A 14 2.05 28.61 -27.20
CA ASN A 14 0.70 29.09 -27.50
C ASN A 14 0.19 28.52 -28.84
N PHE A 15 -0.29 27.27 -28.81
CA PHE A 15 -1.16 26.77 -29.87
C PHE A 15 -2.43 26.16 -29.26
N ASN A 16 -3.47 26.99 -29.19
CA ASN A 16 -4.90 26.72 -29.01
C ASN A 16 -5.29 25.29 -28.57
N TYR A 17 -5.39 25.09 -27.26
CA TYR A 17 -5.96 23.91 -26.61
C TYR A 17 -7.51 23.89 -26.66
N SER A 18 -8.11 24.22 -27.81
CA SER A 18 -9.58 24.27 -28.00
C SER A 18 -10.09 23.27 -29.04
N PHE A 19 -9.20 22.48 -29.67
CA PHE A 19 -9.59 21.54 -30.71
C PHE A 19 -9.76 20.08 -30.24
N TYR A 20 -9.34 19.72 -29.02
CA TYR A 20 -9.55 18.37 -28.48
C TYR A 20 -10.85 18.26 -27.68
N ARG A 21 -11.93 18.84 -28.20
CA ARG A 21 -13.30 18.60 -27.72
C ARG A 21 -13.83 17.35 -28.43
N GLY A 22 -13.48 16.15 -27.93
CA GLY A 22 -14.19 14.94 -28.39
C GLY A 22 -13.42 13.62 -28.46
N LEU A 23 -12.25 13.50 -27.86
CA LEU A 23 -11.71 12.18 -27.53
C LEU A 23 -11.96 11.97 -26.05
N ALA A 24 -12.94 11.12 -25.73
CA ALA A 24 -13.01 10.48 -24.44
C ALA A 24 -11.71 9.70 -24.26
N VAL A 25 -10.68 10.38 -23.76
CA VAL A 25 -9.61 9.74 -23.03
C VAL A 25 -10.33 8.95 -21.96
N GLN A 26 -10.46 7.64 -22.18
CA GLN A 26 -10.68 6.74 -21.08
C GLN A 26 -9.62 7.15 -20.08
N GLN A 27 -10.07 7.76 -18.99
CA GLN A 27 -9.24 8.18 -17.89
C GLN A 27 -8.66 6.89 -17.34
N LEU A 28 -7.59 6.41 -17.98
CA LEU A 28 -6.69 5.41 -17.46
C LEU A 28 -5.94 6.14 -16.37
N GLU A 29 -6.63 6.33 -15.25
CA GLU A 29 -5.97 6.53 -13.97
C GLU A 29 -5.09 5.29 -13.80
N ILE A 30 -3.82 5.45 -14.18
CA ILE A 30 -2.78 4.48 -13.90
C ILE A 30 -2.57 4.57 -12.39
N PHE A 31 -3.43 3.87 -11.64
CA PHE A 31 -3.28 3.71 -10.22
C PHE A 31 -2.10 2.78 -9.99
N HIS A 32 -0.89 3.33 -10.03
CA HIS A 32 0.30 2.62 -9.60
C HIS A 32 0.14 2.27 -8.12
N ILE A 33 0.11 0.97 -7.83
CA ILE A 33 -0.03 0.48 -6.46
C ILE A 33 1.34 0.48 -5.80
N GLU A 34 1.51 1.38 -4.84
CA GLU A 34 2.71 1.44 -4.02
C GLU A 34 2.89 0.18 -3.17
N SER A 35 4.14 -0.16 -2.90
CA SER A 35 4.45 -1.33 -2.07
C SER A 35 4.13 -1.04 -0.60
N PRO A 36 3.43 -1.95 0.13
CA PRO A 36 3.14 -1.76 1.56
C PRO A 36 4.37 -2.06 2.45
N CYS A 37 5.58 -1.93 1.92
CA CYS A 37 6.81 -2.30 2.61
C CYS A 37 7.27 -1.17 3.55
N ILE A 38 7.53 -1.51 4.82
CA ILE A 38 8.08 -0.57 5.82
C ILE A 38 9.59 -0.74 6.04
N GLY A 39 10.29 -1.43 5.12
CA GLY A 39 11.72 -1.73 5.25
C GLY A 39 12.07 -2.84 6.24
N VAL A 40 11.10 -3.40 6.96
CA VAL A 40 11.30 -4.52 7.89
C VAL A 40 10.92 -5.84 7.24
N CYS A 41 11.87 -6.77 7.15
CA CYS A 41 11.74 -8.03 6.43
C CYS A 41 11.99 -9.24 7.36
N GLN A 42 11.22 -9.34 8.46
CA GLN A 42 11.32 -10.47 9.41
C GLN A 42 10.18 -11.46 9.20
N ALA A 43 10.51 -12.75 9.13
CA ALA A 43 9.54 -13.83 9.01
C ALA A 43 8.86 -14.08 10.36
N GLY A 44 7.54 -13.97 10.39
CA GLY A 44 6.74 -14.35 11.56
C GLY A 44 6.49 -15.86 11.61
N PRO A 45 5.88 -16.36 12.71
CA PRO A 45 5.63 -17.79 12.94
C PRO A 45 4.68 -18.43 11.93
N ARG A 46 3.97 -17.64 11.12
CA ARG A 46 3.07 -18.12 10.05
C ARG A 46 3.64 -17.94 8.64
N GLY A 47 4.92 -17.61 8.51
CA GLY A 47 5.58 -17.43 7.21
C GLY A 47 5.26 -16.09 6.51
N TYR A 48 4.54 -15.17 7.18
CA TYR A 48 4.29 -13.81 6.69
C TYR A 48 5.30 -12.82 7.28
N CYS A 49 5.62 -11.77 6.53
CA CYS A 49 6.45 -10.68 7.02
C CYS A 49 5.77 -9.93 8.18
N LEU A 50 6.49 -9.67 9.27
CA LEU A 50 5.96 -8.94 10.43
C LEU A 50 5.60 -7.48 10.11
N GLY A 51 6.30 -6.85 9.15
CA GLY A 51 6.05 -5.46 8.75
C GLY A 51 4.92 -5.33 7.74
N CYS A 52 5.09 -5.93 6.56
CA CYS A 52 4.18 -5.76 5.43
C CYS A 52 3.13 -6.87 5.26
N TYR A 53 3.17 -7.94 6.07
CA TYR A 53 2.22 -9.06 6.03
C TYR A 53 2.13 -9.82 4.69
N ARG A 54 3.10 -9.59 3.79
CA ARG A 54 3.28 -10.36 2.55
C ARG A 54 3.89 -11.73 2.83
N SER A 55 3.52 -12.72 2.02
CA SER A 55 4.19 -14.02 1.99
C SER A 55 5.59 -13.92 1.38
N ARG A 56 6.33 -15.04 1.35
CA ARG A 56 7.64 -15.10 0.69
C ARG A 56 7.49 -14.95 -0.83
N GLU A 57 6.59 -15.70 -1.44
CA GLU A 57 6.32 -15.66 -2.88
C GLU A 57 5.82 -14.28 -3.34
N GLU A 58 4.94 -13.64 -2.55
CA GLU A 58 4.41 -12.30 -2.84
C GLU A 58 5.51 -11.21 -2.82
N ARG A 59 6.58 -11.41 -2.03
CA ARG A 59 7.75 -10.50 -2.02
C ARG A 59 8.64 -10.71 -3.23
N LEU A 60 8.95 -11.98 -3.54
CA LEU A 60 9.85 -12.34 -4.64
C LEU A 60 9.30 -11.89 -6.00
N HIS A 61 8.00 -12.04 -6.22
CA HIS A 61 7.39 -11.77 -7.52
C HIS A 61 6.79 -10.37 -7.64
N TRP A 62 6.88 -9.51 -6.62
CA TRP A 62 6.19 -8.21 -6.58
C TRP A 62 6.37 -7.34 -7.84
N ILE A 63 7.59 -7.32 -8.39
CA ILE A 63 7.94 -6.54 -9.58
C ILE A 63 7.25 -7.08 -10.84
N ASN A 64 7.04 -8.40 -10.90
CA ASN A 64 6.48 -9.11 -12.05
C ASN A 64 4.95 -9.27 -11.99
N LEU A 65 4.30 -8.77 -10.94
CA LEU A 65 2.85 -8.89 -10.77
C LEU A 65 2.10 -7.78 -11.50
N ASP A 66 0.93 -8.14 -12.03
CA ASP A 66 -0.03 -7.17 -12.56
C ASP A 66 -0.64 -6.32 -11.43
N ASP A 67 -1.06 -5.10 -11.77
CA ASP A 67 -1.59 -4.14 -10.80
C ASP A 67 -2.91 -4.64 -10.18
N GLN A 68 -3.73 -5.40 -10.90
CA GLN A 68 -4.91 -6.05 -10.30
C GLN A 68 -4.51 -7.03 -9.19
N VAL A 69 -3.42 -7.76 -9.38
CA VAL A 69 -2.91 -8.73 -8.40
C VAL A 69 -2.26 -8.01 -7.23
N LYS A 70 -1.47 -6.96 -7.49
CA LYS A 70 -0.90 -6.10 -6.43
C LYS A 70 -2.00 -5.55 -5.53
N SER A 71 -3.12 -5.07 -6.11
CA SER A 71 -4.25 -4.53 -5.35
C SER A 71 -4.84 -5.57 -4.41
N LYS A 72 -5.03 -6.80 -4.91
CA LYS A 72 -5.52 -7.93 -4.10
C LYS A 72 -4.54 -8.28 -2.98
N ILE A 73 -3.24 -8.28 -3.24
CA ILE A 73 -2.21 -8.55 -2.22
C ILE A 73 -2.22 -7.48 -1.14
N VAL A 74 -2.29 -6.20 -1.50
CA VAL A 74 -2.34 -5.11 -0.51
C VAL A 74 -3.59 -5.23 0.37
N LYS A 75 -4.77 -5.49 -0.22
CA LYS A 75 -6.00 -5.74 0.52
C LYS A 75 -5.88 -6.94 1.46
N ALA A 76 -5.28 -8.04 0.99
CA ALA A 76 -5.03 -9.22 1.81
C ALA A 76 -4.08 -8.93 2.97
N CYS A 77 -3.01 -8.15 2.74
CA CYS A 77 -2.07 -7.73 3.77
C CYS A 77 -2.75 -6.88 4.85
N ALA A 78 -3.61 -5.94 4.47
CA ALA A 78 -4.40 -5.14 5.40
C ALA A 78 -5.32 -6.01 6.28
N LEU A 79 -5.98 -7.01 5.69
CA LEU A 79 -6.82 -7.95 6.42
C LEU A 79 -6.01 -8.82 7.40
N ARG A 80 -4.85 -9.34 6.95
CA ARG A 80 -3.93 -10.12 7.80
C ARG A 80 -3.45 -9.27 8.99
N LYS A 81 -3.09 -8.01 8.75
CA LYS A 81 -2.72 -7.04 9.79
C LYS A 81 -3.86 -6.82 10.79
N LYS A 82 -5.09 -6.55 10.31
CA LYS A 82 -6.27 -6.38 11.18
C LYS A 82 -6.51 -7.60 12.09
N ARG A 83 -6.41 -8.82 11.54
CA ARG A 83 -6.53 -10.07 12.29
C ARG A 83 -5.42 -10.25 13.33
N ALA A 84 -4.19 -9.88 13.00
CA ALA A 84 -3.08 -9.94 13.95
C ALA A 84 -3.28 -8.97 15.13
N PHE A 85 -3.69 -7.73 14.85
CA PHE A 85 -4.00 -6.74 15.89
C PHE A 85 -5.17 -7.16 16.78
N ALA A 86 -6.23 -7.74 16.22
CA ALA A 86 -7.37 -8.24 16.99
C ALA A 86 -6.96 -9.36 17.97
N ARG A 87 -6.13 -10.31 17.53
CA ARG A 87 -5.60 -11.38 18.39
C ARG A 87 -4.73 -10.85 19.53
N LYS A 88 -3.94 -9.82 19.26
CA LYS A 88 -3.12 -9.18 20.29
C LYS A 88 -3.99 -8.52 21.36
N ARG A 89 -5.04 -7.77 20.98
CA ARG A 89 -5.97 -7.16 21.93
C ARG A 89 -6.67 -8.16 22.85
N SER A 90 -7.04 -9.34 22.35
CA SER A 90 -7.65 -10.38 23.20
C SER A 90 -6.68 -10.98 24.21
N GLN A 91 -5.37 -10.95 23.93
CA GLN A 91 -4.34 -11.47 24.84
C GLN A 91 -3.95 -10.44 25.90
N ASP A 92 -3.97 -9.15 25.54
CA ASP A 92 -3.63 -8.04 26.44
C ASP A 92 -4.83 -7.56 27.30
N ALA A 93 -6.01 -8.20 27.19
CA ALA A 93 -7.16 -7.85 28.01
C ALA A 93 -6.88 -8.25 29.47
N PRO A 94 -6.98 -7.31 30.44
CA PRO A 94 -6.80 -7.67 31.84
C PRO A 94 -7.82 -8.76 32.22
N PRO A 95 -7.44 -9.75 33.04
CA PRO A 95 -8.36 -10.78 33.49
C PRO A 95 -9.60 -10.08 34.11
N PRO A 96 -10.82 -10.60 33.88
CA PRO A 96 -12.00 -10.07 34.54
C PRO A 96 -11.74 -10.13 36.04
N HIS A 97 -11.62 -8.97 36.67
CA HIS A 97 -11.56 -8.90 38.12
C HIS A 97 -12.92 -9.40 38.62
N PRO A 98 -12.95 -10.35 39.57
CA PRO A 98 -14.22 -10.76 40.16
C PRO A 98 -14.92 -9.52 40.72
N PRO A 99 -16.27 -9.44 40.63
CA PRO A 99 -17.00 -8.36 41.26
C PRO A 99 -16.60 -8.33 42.74
N ILE A 100 -16.04 -7.20 43.17
CA ILE A 100 -15.78 -6.96 44.59
C ILE A 100 -17.15 -6.85 45.23
N GLN A 101 -17.63 -7.96 45.78
CA GLN A 101 -18.84 -8.01 46.56
C GLN A 101 -18.47 -7.30 47.87
N GLY A 102 -18.77 -6.02 47.94
CA GLY A 102 -18.61 -5.24 49.16
C GLY A 102 -19.56 -5.84 50.19
N ASP A 103 -19.00 -6.61 51.12
CA ASP A 103 -19.71 -7.06 52.31
C ASP A 103 -20.09 -5.82 53.13
N LEU A 104 -21.39 -5.55 53.23
CA LEU A 104 -22.01 -4.39 53.89
C LEU A 104 -22.01 -4.52 55.42
N LEU A 105 -20.93 -5.00 56.03
CA LEU A 105 -20.88 -5.22 57.48
C LEU A 105 -19.56 -4.73 58.08
N ASP A 106 -19.50 -3.43 58.35
CA ASP A 106 -19.07 -2.80 59.62
C ASP A 106 -19.22 -1.26 59.56
#